data_AF-A0A1R1XXD4-F1
#
_entry.id   AF-A0A1R1XXD4-F1
#
_cell.length_a   1.000
_cell.length_b   1.000
_cell.length_c   1.000
_cell.angle_alpha   90.00
_cell.angle_beta   90.00
_cell.angle_gamma   90.00
#
_symmetry.space_group_name_H-M   'P 1'
#
loop_
_entity.id
_entity.type
_entity.pdbx_description
1 polymer ?
#
loop_
_entity_poly.entity_id
_entity_poly.type
_entity_poly.pdbx_seq_one_letter_code
_entity_poly.pdbx_strand_id
1 'polypeptide(L)'
;MKQAHVDSVMFLGEPFKYPGQYHFGSQDVTSKVKSNIPTIINERLTPPPDETYSLHRKLSGAFLLCSKLSARVNCKDMFDEFSNNYQYSKNI
;
A
#
# COMPACT_ATOMS: atom_id res chain seq x y z
N MET A 1 2.93 16.39 -7.81
CA MET A 1 1.78 15.52 -7.43
C MET A 1 1.82 14.14 -8.07
N LYS A 2 1.72 14.01 -9.41
CA LYS A 2 1.61 12.70 -10.10
C LYS A 2 2.76 11.73 -9.76
N GLN A 3 4.00 12.20 -9.81
CA GLN A 3 5.16 11.35 -9.53
C GLN A 3 5.17 10.86 -8.09
N ALA A 4 4.96 11.76 -7.11
CA ALA A 4 4.90 11.40 -5.70
C ALA A 4 3.82 10.34 -5.41
N HIS A 5 2.66 10.43 -6.08
CA HIS A 5 1.60 9.44 -5.95
C HIS A 5 1.99 8.08 -6.55
N VAL A 6 2.57 8.07 -7.76
CA VAL A 6 3.08 6.85 -8.40
C VAL A 6 4.14 6.20 -7.53
N ASP A 7 5.12 6.96 -7.04
CA ASP A 7 6.20 6.45 -6.20
C ASP A 7 5.65 5.82 -4.91
N SER A 8 4.67 6.48 -4.25
CA SER A 8 4.01 5.92 -3.08
C SER A 8 3.35 4.58 -3.37
N VAL A 9 2.65 4.43 -4.49
CA VAL A 9 2.01 3.17 -4.87
C VAL A 9 3.05 2.11 -5.22
N MET A 10 4.15 2.47 -5.89
CA MET A 10 5.24 1.54 -6.21
C MET A 10 5.93 1.02 -4.94
N PHE A 11 6.16 1.89 -3.95
CA PHE A 11 6.69 1.47 -2.64
C PHE A 11 5.72 0.55 -1.90
N LEU A 12 4.42 0.85 -1.92
CA LEU A 12 3.40 -0.04 -1.35
C LEU A 12 3.35 -1.40 -2.06
N GLY A 13 3.76 -1.47 -3.33
CA GLY A 13 3.89 -2.69 -4.10
C GLY A 13 5.09 -3.58 -3.72
N GLU A 14 6.12 -3.03 -3.05
CA GLU A 14 7.36 -3.77 -2.74
C GLU A 14 7.10 -5.10 -2.00
N PRO A 15 6.27 -5.17 -0.94
CA PRO A 15 6.01 -6.43 -0.24
C PRO A 15 5.34 -7.47 -1.12
N PHE A 16 4.43 -7.05 -2.01
CA PHE A 16 3.67 -7.94 -2.89
C PHE A 16 4.50 -8.51 -4.04
N LYS A 17 5.62 -7.88 -4.38
CA LYS A 17 6.59 -8.40 -5.38
C LYS A 17 7.67 -9.28 -4.74
N TYR A 18 7.90 -9.15 -3.44
CA TYR A 18 9.01 -9.81 -2.77
C TYR A 18 8.85 -11.34 -2.76
N PRO A 19 9.85 -12.12 -3.21
CA PRO A 19 9.77 -13.57 -3.19
C PRO A 19 9.86 -14.09 -1.73
N GLY A 20 8.81 -14.78 -1.28
CA GLY A 20 8.74 -15.36 0.06
C GLY A 20 8.33 -14.35 1.14
N GLN A 21 8.85 -14.53 2.35
CA GLN A 21 8.45 -13.72 3.51
C GLN A 21 9.11 -12.34 3.50
N TYR A 22 8.30 -11.29 3.29
CA TYR A 22 8.72 -9.90 3.43
C TYR A 22 8.85 -9.52 4.90
N HIS A 23 10.01 -8.98 5.31
CA HIS A 23 10.26 -8.59 6.69
C HIS A 23 9.95 -7.09 6.91
N PHE A 24 8.83 -6.80 7.56
CA PHE A 24 8.37 -5.43 7.80
C PHE A 24 9.17 -4.65 8.86
N GLY A 25 9.98 -5.34 9.67
CA GLY A 25 10.79 -4.71 10.72
C GLY A 25 12.13 -4.14 10.23
N SER A 26 12.64 -4.61 9.09
CA SER A 26 13.96 -4.21 8.56
C SER A 26 13.86 -3.38 7.27
N GLN A 27 12.67 -2.92 6.90
CA GLN A 27 12.40 -2.31 5.60
C GLN A 27 11.65 -0.98 5.75
N ASP A 28 11.89 -0.08 4.79
CA ASP A 28 11.49 1.32 4.90
C ASP A 28 10.21 1.69 4.13
N VAL A 29 9.40 0.72 3.67
CA VAL A 29 8.18 1.02 2.87
C VAL A 29 7.29 2.08 3.53
N THR A 30 7.06 1.96 4.83
CA THR A 30 6.27 2.94 5.59
C THR A 30 6.88 4.34 5.55
N SER A 31 8.20 4.44 5.70
CA SER A 31 8.94 5.71 5.71
C SER A 31 8.95 6.36 4.32
N LYS A 32 9.18 5.56 3.27
CA LYS A 32 9.15 5.98 1.86
C LYS A 32 7.77 6.49 1.43
N VAL A 33 6.69 5.87 1.90
CA VAL A 33 5.33 6.35 1.61
C VAL A 33 5.06 7.66 2.37
N LYS A 34 5.47 7.74 3.65
CA LYS A 34 5.30 8.94 4.47
C LYS A 34 6.02 10.17 3.91
N SER A 35 7.19 10.02 3.30
CA SER A 35 7.93 11.15 2.72
C SER A 35 7.20 11.84 1.57
N ASN A 36 6.29 11.13 0.89
CA ASN A 36 5.52 11.68 -0.24
C ASN A 36 4.17 12.31 0.18
N ILE A 37 3.70 12.06 1.41
CA ILE A 37 2.42 12.57 1.91
C ILE A 37 2.33 14.11 1.85
N PRO A 38 3.36 14.89 2.28
CA PRO A 38 3.28 16.35 2.24
C PRO A 38 3.05 16.89 0.82
N THR A 39 3.77 16.34 -0.17
CA THR A 39 3.62 16.71 -1.59
C THR A 39 2.22 16.39 -2.11
N ILE A 40 1.67 15.23 -1.76
CA ILE A 40 0.32 14.81 -2.17
C ILE A 40 -0.76 15.71 -1.55
N ILE A 41 -0.61 16.09 -0.28
CA ILE A 41 -1.59 16.94 0.42
C ILE A 41 -1.54 18.38 -0.07
N ASN A 42 -0.35 18.94 -0.30
CA ASN A 42 -0.19 20.33 -0.69
C ASN A 42 -0.66 20.60 -2.12
N GLU A 43 -0.51 19.63 -3.02
CA GLU A 43 -0.86 19.79 -4.44
C GLU A 43 -2.27 19.27 -4.79
N ARG A 44 -3.07 18.82 -3.82
CA ARG A 44 -4.44 18.35 -4.09
C ARG A 44 -5.39 19.52 -4.36
N LEU A 45 -6.10 19.47 -5.49
CA LEU A 45 -7.10 20.49 -5.86
C LEU A 45 -8.44 20.29 -5.14
N THR A 46 -8.76 19.06 -4.76
CA THR A 46 -10.04 18.70 -4.13
C THR A 46 -9.83 17.47 -3.25
N PRO A 47 -10.52 17.35 -2.09
CA PRO A 47 -10.45 16.14 -1.28
C PRO A 47 -11.05 14.93 -2.03
N PRO A 48 -10.45 13.74 -1.95
CA PRO A 48 -11.08 12.50 -2.42
C PRO A 48 -12.29 12.12 -1.54
N PRO A 49 -13.14 11.19 -2.02
CA PRO A 49 -14.27 10.65 -1.25
C PRO A 49 -13.84 9.98 0.06
N ASP A 50 -14.76 9.90 1.03
CA ASP A 50 -14.51 9.34 2.37
C ASP A 50 -14.13 7.86 2.34
N GLU A 51 -14.64 7.12 1.36
CA GLU A 51 -14.34 5.71 1.12
C GLU A 51 -12.85 5.53 0.79
N THR A 52 -12.28 6.40 -0.03
CA THR A 52 -10.86 6.39 -0.41
C THR A 52 -9.97 6.55 0.82
N TYR A 53 -10.30 7.49 1.71
CA TYR A 53 -9.56 7.66 2.97
C TYR A 53 -9.67 6.43 3.87
N SER A 54 -10.86 5.81 3.93
CA SER A 54 -11.08 4.61 4.73
C SER A 54 -10.23 3.44 4.24
N LEU A 55 -10.14 3.22 2.92
CA LEU A 55 -9.27 2.23 2.31
C LEU A 55 -7.79 2.49 2.63
N HIS A 56 -7.33 3.73 2.46
CA HIS A 56 -5.94 4.11 2.77
C HIS A 56 -5.59 3.87 4.25
N ARG A 57 -6.49 4.22 5.16
CA ARG A 57 -6.29 4.00 6.61
C ARG A 57 -6.24 2.52 6.96
N LYS A 58 -7.10 1.70 6.37
CA LYS A 58 -7.14 0.24 6.60
C LYS A 58 -5.80 -0.40 6.19
N LEU A 59 -5.33 -0.11 4.98
CA LEU A 59 -4.06 -0.63 4.47
C LEU A 59 -2.87 -0.12 5.28
N SER A 60 -2.81 1.19 5.52
CA SER A 60 -1.73 1.82 6.28
C SER A 60 -1.65 1.26 7.71
N GLY A 61 -2.80 1.04 8.35
CA GLY A 61 -2.87 0.43 9.68
C GLY A 61 -2.29 -0.99 9.72
N ALA A 62 -2.58 -1.81 8.70
CA ALA A 62 -2.02 -3.14 8.59
C ALA A 62 -0.49 -3.11 8.43
N PHE A 63 0.03 -2.26 7.54
CA PHE A 63 1.48 -2.12 7.31
C PHE A 63 2.21 -1.62 8.56
N LEU A 64 1.64 -0.62 9.25
CA LEU A 64 2.19 -0.10 10.50
C LEU A 64 2.21 -1.16 11.60
N LEU A 65 1.17 -1.99 11.70
CA LEU A 65 1.11 -3.09 12.65
C LEU A 65 2.16 -4.16 12.33
N CYS A 66 2.28 -4.57 11.06
CA CYS A 66 3.31 -5.51 10.62
C CYS A 66 4.72 -4.97 10.92
N SER A 67 4.96 -3.68 10.70
CA SER A 67 6.24 -3.03 11.02
C SER A 67 6.50 -3.01 12.53
N LYS A 68 5.51 -2.61 13.34
CA LYS A 68 5.61 -2.59 14.81
C LYS A 68 5.91 -3.97 15.41
N LEU A 69 5.37 -5.03 14.83
CA LEU A 69 5.57 -6.41 15.27
C LEU A 69 6.79 -7.08 14.63
N SER A 70 7.55 -6.35 13.78
CA SER A 70 8.65 -6.93 13.00
C SER A 70 8.23 -8.18 12.22
N ALA A 71 6.99 -8.21 11.73
CA ALA A 71 6.37 -9.37 11.13
C ALA A 71 7.11 -9.79 9.84
N ARG A 72 7.03 -11.09 9.55
CA ARG A 72 7.46 -11.71 8.29
C ARG A 72 6.23 -12.28 7.61
N VAL A 73 5.82 -11.69 6.48
CA VAL A 73 4.56 -12.05 5.81
C VAL A 73 4.84 -12.34 4.35
N ASN A 74 4.29 -13.45 3.83
CA ASN A 74 4.38 -13.77 2.41
C ASN A 74 3.28 -13.04 1.63
N CYS A 75 3.49 -11.74 1.41
CA CYS A 75 2.52 -10.88 0.75
C CYS A 75 2.33 -11.23 -0.73
N LYS A 76 3.35 -11.76 -1.39
CA LYS A 76 3.27 -12.18 -2.80
C LYS A 76 2.26 -13.31 -2.98
N ASP A 77 2.36 -14.37 -2.20
CA ASP A 77 1.43 -15.50 -2.33
C ASP A 77 -0.01 -15.10 -2.02
N MET A 78 -0.21 -14.26 -0.99
CA MET A 78 -1.53 -13.67 -0.72
C MET A 78 -2.06 -12.88 -1.92
N PHE A 79 -1.23 -12.02 -2.52
CA PHE A 79 -1.64 -11.21 -3.66
C PHE A 79 -1.95 -12.06 -4.89
N ASP A 80 -1.13 -13.07 -5.18
CA ASP A 80 -1.36 -14.00 -6.28
C ASP A 80 -2.66 -14.79 -6.07
N GLU A 81 -2.93 -15.26 -4.84
CA GLU A 81 -4.19 -15.94 -4.51
C GLU A 81 -5.40 -15.02 -4.73
N PHE A 82 -5.38 -13.81 -4.15
CA PHE A 82 -6.50 -12.87 -4.30
C PHE A 82 -6.70 -12.44 -5.75
N SER A 83 -5.62 -12.13 -6.48
CA SER A 83 -5.70 -11.66 -7.86
C SER A 83 -6.20 -12.74 -8.83
N ASN A 84 -5.79 -14.00 -8.64
CA ASN A 84 -6.27 -15.12 -9.44
C ASN A 84 -7.76 -15.44 -9.18
N ASN A 85 -8.21 -15.26 -7.94
CA ASN A 85 -9.59 -15.51 -7.55
C ASN A 85 -10.52 -14.30 -7.77
N TYR A 86 -9.96 -13.12 -8.01
CA TYR A 86 -10.74 -11.90 -8.19
C TYR A 86 -11.42 -11.90 -9.56
N GLN A 87 -12.73 -12.15 -9.55
CA GLN A 87 -13.55 -11.95 -10.74
C GLN A 87 -14.01 -10.51 -10.81
N TYR A 88 -13.49 -9.77 -11.79
CA TYR A 88 -14.04 -8.45 -12.10
C TYR A 88 -15.46 -8.64 -12.61
N SER A 89 -16.47 -8.29 -11.80
CA SER A 89 -17.84 -8.26 -12.30
C SER A 89 -17.93 -7.13 -13.32
N LYS A 90 -17.85 -7.45 -14.62
CA LYS A 90 -18.36 -6.59 -15.67
C LYS A 90 -19.89 -6.56 -15.53
N ASN A 91 -20.38 -5.68 -14.68
CA ASN A 91 -21.74 -5.19 -14.83
C ASN A 91 -21.68 -4.08 -15.87
N ILE A 92 -22.26 -4.41 -17.03
CA ILE A 92 -22.81 -3.59 -18.13
C ILE A 92 -22.51 -2.09 -18.05
#